data_AF-A0A0A9WDE2-F1
#
_entry.id   AF-A0A0A9WDE2-F1
#
_cell.length_a   1.000
_cell.length_b   1.000
_cell.length_c   1.000
_cell.angle_alpha   90.00
_cell.angle_beta   90.00
_cell.angle_gamma   90.00
#
_symmetry.space_group_name_H-M   'P 1'
#
loop_
_entity.id
_entity.type
_entity.pdbx_description
1 polymer ?
#
loop_
_entity_poly.entity_id
_entity_poly.type
_entity_poly.pdbx_seq_one_letter_code
_entity_poly.pdbx_strand_id
1 'polypeptide(L)'
;MEGKFRGFKDVTHPHTNMAKAALNMFTHTASKDYATSGIFMNAVDTGWVTEELPHHLAVQKAQHGFAPPLDEIDGASRCLDPIFSAINTGVYEFGKFFKDYAECHW
;
A
#
# COMPACT_ATOMS: atom_id res chain seq x y z
N MET A 1 -0.58 10.13 5.97
CA MET A 1 -0.51 8.79 5.35
C MET A 1 0.32 8.88 4.08
N GLU A 2 1.40 8.13 3.97
CA GLU A 2 2.19 8.11 2.73
C GLU A 2 1.36 7.59 1.55
N GLY A 3 1.69 8.00 0.32
CA GLY A 3 0.95 7.56 -0.86
C GLY A 3 -0.32 8.34 -1.19
N LYS A 4 -0.86 9.15 -0.27
CA LYS A 4 -1.96 10.10 -0.57
C LYS A 4 -1.40 11.48 -0.89
N PHE A 5 -1.80 12.13 -1.98
CA PHE A 5 -1.32 13.50 -2.22
C PHE A 5 -1.95 14.51 -1.24
N ARG A 6 -3.23 14.33 -0.90
CA ARG A 6 -3.99 15.24 -0.03
C ARG A 6 -3.90 14.81 1.44
N GLY A 7 -3.71 15.77 2.34
CA GLY A 7 -3.68 15.58 3.80
C GLY A 7 -2.40 16.08 4.47
N PHE A 8 -2.35 16.03 5.80
CA PHE A 8 -1.16 16.41 6.56
C PHE A 8 0.02 15.47 6.22
N LYS A 9 1.20 16.08 6.00
CA LYS A 9 2.47 15.40 5.75
C LYS A 9 3.50 15.93 6.73
N ASP A 10 4.15 15.01 7.42
CA ASP A 10 5.34 15.33 8.17
C ASP A 10 6.53 15.57 7.21
N VAL A 11 7.61 16.16 7.72
CA VAL A 11 8.87 16.39 7.00
C VAL A 11 9.66 15.10 6.77
N THR A 12 9.24 13.99 7.38
CA THR A 12 9.87 12.68 7.23
C THR A 12 9.53 12.03 5.88
N HIS A 13 10.51 11.34 5.29
CA HIS A 13 10.36 10.53 4.06
C HIS A 13 9.72 11.26 2.86
N PRO A 14 10.12 12.50 2.52
CA PRO A 14 9.47 13.27 1.45
C PRO A 14 9.56 12.57 0.09
N HIS A 15 10.69 11.91 -0.21
CA HIS A 15 10.88 11.17 -1.46
C HIS A 15 10.02 9.91 -1.53
N THR A 16 9.93 9.14 -0.43
CA THR A 16 9.05 7.96 -0.37
C THR A 16 7.60 8.36 -0.52
N ASN A 17 7.18 9.43 0.15
CA ASN A 17 5.82 9.96 0.03
C ASN A 17 5.50 10.40 -1.41
N MET A 18 6.42 11.12 -2.07
CA MET A 18 6.29 11.50 -3.48
C MET A 18 6.18 10.27 -4.39
N ALA A 19 7.08 9.29 -4.23
CA ALA A 19 7.09 8.08 -5.05
C ALA A 19 5.80 7.25 -4.87
N LYS A 20 5.37 7.02 -3.63
CA LYS A 20 4.12 6.31 -3.32
C LYS A 20 2.90 7.06 -3.88
N ALA A 21 2.87 8.40 -3.78
CA ALA A 21 1.77 9.19 -4.32
C ALA A 21 1.73 9.17 -5.85
N ALA A 22 2.88 9.23 -6.51
CA ALA A 22 2.97 9.10 -7.97
C ALA A 22 2.51 7.71 -8.44
N LEU A 23 2.91 6.64 -7.76
CA LEU A 23 2.50 5.28 -8.08
C LEU A 23 0.99 5.07 -7.87
N ASN A 24 0.44 5.62 -6.79
CA ASN A 24 -1.01 5.61 -6.53
C ASN A 24 -1.78 6.36 -7.62
N MET A 25 -1.29 7.53 -8.04
CA MET A 25 -1.92 8.28 -9.14
C MET A 25 -1.85 7.53 -10.46
N PHE A 26 -0.72 6.89 -10.78
CA PHE A 26 -0.60 6.03 -11.97
C PHE A 26 -1.64 4.91 -11.94
N THR A 27 -1.77 4.21 -10.81
CA THR A 27 -2.76 3.15 -10.63
C THR A 27 -4.18 3.69 -10.82
N HIS A 28 -4.51 4.81 -10.19
CA HIS A 28 -5.84 5.40 -10.28
C HIS A 28 -6.22 5.78 -11.72
N THR A 29 -5.32 6.45 -12.45
CA THR A 29 -5.63 6.96 -13.80
C THR A 29 -5.53 5.88 -14.88
N ALA A 30 -4.60 4.94 -14.76
CA ALA A 30 -4.39 3.90 -15.77
C ALA A 30 -5.35 2.71 -15.63
N SER A 31 -5.87 2.45 -14.42
CA SER A 31 -6.70 1.27 -14.12
C SER A 31 -7.86 1.04 -15.08
N LYS A 32 -8.56 2.11 -15.49
CA LYS A 32 -9.71 2.03 -16.39
C LYS A 32 -9.33 1.49 -17.77
N ASP A 33 -8.22 1.97 -18.33
CA ASP A 33 -7.75 1.55 -19.64
C ASP A 33 -7.25 0.10 -19.58
N TYR A 34 -6.47 -0.24 -18.56
CA TYR A 34 -5.97 -1.60 -18.36
C TYR A 34 -7.08 -2.62 -18.09
N ALA A 35 -8.18 -2.22 -17.43
CA ALA A 35 -9.33 -3.10 -17.20
C ALA A 35 -9.96 -3.56 -18.52
N THR A 36 -9.94 -2.75 -19.58
CA THR A 36 -10.40 -3.17 -20.92
C THR A 36 -9.54 -4.29 -21.53
N SER A 37 -8.31 -4.44 -21.06
CA SER A 37 -7.38 -5.51 -21.44
C SER A 37 -7.35 -6.68 -20.45
N GLY A 38 -8.28 -6.72 -19.49
CA GLY A 38 -8.35 -7.76 -18.46
C GLY A 38 -7.32 -7.61 -17.34
N ILE A 39 -6.71 -6.42 -17.19
CA ILE A 39 -5.73 -6.12 -16.14
C ILE A 39 -6.38 -5.19 -15.10
N PHE A 40 -6.74 -5.74 -13.95
CA PHE A 40 -7.47 -5.02 -12.90
C PHE A 40 -6.51 -4.49 -11.83
N MET A 41 -6.12 -3.22 -11.96
CA MET A 41 -5.11 -2.60 -11.10
C MET A 41 -5.75 -1.92 -9.88
N ASN A 42 -5.20 -2.13 -8.70
CA ASN A 42 -5.61 -1.48 -7.44
C ASN A 42 -4.39 -1.08 -6.60
N ALA A 43 -4.56 -0.09 -5.73
CA ALA A 43 -3.57 0.29 -4.73
C ALA A 43 -3.92 -0.31 -3.37
N VAL A 44 -2.92 -0.69 -2.58
CA VAL A 44 -3.09 -1.24 -1.23
C VAL A 44 -2.12 -0.55 -0.27
N ASP A 45 -2.65 -0.03 0.83
CA ASP A 45 -1.86 0.43 1.98
C ASP A 45 -1.74 -0.74 2.97
N THR A 46 -0.53 -1.30 3.04
CA THR A 46 -0.23 -2.43 3.94
C THR A 46 -0.16 -2.02 5.39
N GLY A 47 -0.12 -0.71 5.71
CA GLY A 47 0.19 -0.21 7.03
C GLY A 47 1.68 -0.32 7.35
N TRP A 48 2.00 -0.19 8.64
CA TRP A 48 3.38 -0.13 9.12
C TRP A 48 3.93 -1.53 9.38
N VAL A 49 4.52 -2.11 8.33
CA VAL A 49 5.12 -3.46 8.33
C VAL A 49 6.65 -3.43 8.46
N THR A 50 7.29 -2.29 8.21
CA THR A 50 8.74 -2.10 8.27
C THR A 50 9.10 -0.66 8.65
N GLU A 51 10.26 -0.47 9.28
CA GLU A 51 10.80 0.84 9.64
C GLU A 51 11.32 1.66 8.45
N GLU A 52 11.55 1.02 7.30
CA GLU A 52 12.19 1.62 6.11
C GLU A 52 13.56 2.30 6.42
N LEU A 53 14.18 1.92 7.55
CA LEU A 53 15.48 2.44 7.97
C LEU A 53 16.64 1.67 7.31
N PRO A 54 17.82 2.31 7.16
CA PRO A 54 19.04 1.59 6.85
C PRO A 54 19.25 0.39 7.78
N HIS A 55 19.64 -0.75 7.22
CA HIS A 55 19.69 -2.04 7.91
C HIS A 55 20.38 -1.99 9.29
N HIS A 56 21.52 -1.30 9.41
CA HIS A 56 22.24 -1.19 10.67
C HIS A 56 21.44 -0.48 11.79
N LEU A 57 20.67 0.57 11.45
CA LEU A 57 19.80 1.27 12.39
C LEU A 57 18.57 0.44 12.73
N ALA A 58 18.00 -0.27 11.73
CA ALA A 58 16.88 -1.17 11.95
C ALA A 58 17.26 -2.29 12.94
N VAL A 59 18.42 -2.92 12.78
CA VAL A 59 18.96 -3.93 13.70
C VAL A 59 19.19 -3.35 15.10
N GLN A 60 19.77 -2.15 15.20
CA GLN A 60 19.97 -1.50 16.49
C GLN A 60 18.64 -1.24 17.21
N LYS A 61 17.61 -0.73 16.52
CA LYS A 61 16.27 -0.53 17.10
C LYS A 61 15.64 -1.86 17.53
N ALA A 62 15.74 -2.90 16.70
CA ALA A 62 15.21 -4.22 17.02
C ALA A 62 15.85 -4.81 18.29
N GLN A 63 17.15 -4.60 18.51
CA GLN A 63 17.83 -4.98 19.75
C GLN A 63 17.27 -4.27 21.00
N HIS A 64 16.69 -3.08 20.85
CA HIS A 64 16.00 -2.37 21.92
C HIS A 64 14.51 -2.76 22.04
N GLY A 65 14.10 -3.85 21.39
CA GLY A 65 12.74 -4.39 21.45
C GLY A 65 11.73 -3.63 20.60
N PHE A 66 12.18 -2.77 19.69
CA PHE A 66 11.27 -2.11 18.75
C PHE A 66 10.85 -3.07 17.63
N ALA A 67 9.56 -3.14 17.34
CA ALA A 67 9.00 -3.78 16.16
C ALA A 67 7.81 -2.95 15.63
N PRO A 68 7.59 -2.92 14.30
CA PRO A 68 6.37 -2.38 13.72
C PRO A 68 5.13 -3.13 14.23
N PRO A 69 3.94 -2.51 14.22
CA PRO A 69 2.71 -3.13 14.73
C PRO A 69 2.16 -4.25 13.84
N LEU A 70 2.61 -4.33 12.58
CA LEU A 70 2.22 -5.37 11.62
C LEU A 70 3.47 -6.10 11.14
N ASP A 71 3.31 -7.38 10.82
CA ASP A 71 4.41 -8.20 10.29
C ASP A 71 4.34 -8.34 8.75
N GLU A 72 5.28 -9.08 8.19
CA GLU A 72 5.33 -9.37 6.75
C GLU A 72 4.14 -10.21 6.26
N ILE A 73 3.55 -11.04 7.13
CA ILE A 73 2.39 -11.87 6.80
C ILE A 73 1.15 -11.00 6.71
N ASP A 74 0.97 -10.06 7.65
CA ASP A 74 -0.08 -9.03 7.59
C ASP A 74 0.03 -8.21 6.31
N GLY A 75 1.24 -7.74 5.97
CA GLY A 75 1.49 -6.98 4.76
C GLY A 75 1.14 -7.76 3.50
N ALA A 76 1.60 -9.01 3.40
CA ALA A 76 1.31 -9.88 2.27
C ALA A 76 -0.19 -10.18 2.14
N SER A 77 -0.87 -10.45 3.26
CA SER A 77 -2.30 -10.76 3.28
C SER A 77 -3.14 -9.60 2.75
N ARG A 78 -2.80 -8.37 3.13
CA ARG A 78 -3.46 -7.15 2.64
C ARG A 78 -3.29 -6.95 1.14
N CYS A 79 -2.10 -7.21 0.59
CA CYS A 79 -1.85 -7.16 -0.85
C CYS A 79 -2.62 -8.23 -1.62
N LEU A 80 -2.76 -9.42 -1.04
CA LEU A 80 -3.41 -10.57 -1.66
C LEU A 80 -4.94 -10.54 -1.54
N ASP A 81 -5.50 -9.83 -0.56
CA ASP A 81 -6.94 -9.74 -0.31
C ASP A 81 -7.78 -9.38 -1.55
N PRO A 82 -7.50 -8.30 -2.32
CA PRO A 82 -8.30 -7.97 -3.50
C PRO A 82 -8.20 -9.06 -4.59
N ILE A 83 -7.10 -9.82 -4.64
CA ILE A 83 -6.93 -10.93 -5.59
C ILE A 83 -7.80 -12.11 -5.18
N PHE A 84 -7.72 -12.54 -3.91
CA PHE A 84 -8.55 -13.64 -3.41
C PHE A 84 -10.03 -13.31 -3.39
N SER A 85 -10.39 -12.07 -3.04
CA SER A 85 -11.77 -11.57 -3.12
C SER A 85 -12.31 -11.68 -4.54
N ALA A 86 -11.53 -11.28 -5.55
CA ALA A 86 -11.94 -11.41 -6.95
C ALA A 86 -12.10 -12.88 -7.38
N ILE A 87 -11.20 -13.78 -6.97
CA ILE A 87 -11.30 -15.22 -7.25
C ILE A 87 -12.56 -15.82 -6.63
N ASN A 88 -12.87 -15.45 -5.38
CA ASN A 88 -13.97 -16.04 -4.62
C ASN A 88 -15.35 -15.50 -5.04
N THR A 89 -15.41 -14.25 -5.52
CA THR A 89 -16.68 -13.57 -5.84
C THR A 89 -16.95 -13.46 -7.34
N GLY A 90 -15.91 -13.58 -8.18
CA GLY A 90 -15.99 -13.25 -9.60
C GLY A 90 -16.05 -11.75 -9.89
N VAL A 91 -15.91 -10.89 -8.88
CA VAL A 91 -15.94 -9.42 -9.02
C VAL A 91 -14.52 -8.88 -9.07
N TYR A 92 -14.13 -8.33 -10.22
CA TYR A 92 -12.79 -7.79 -10.46
C TYR A 92 -12.79 -6.27 -10.32
N GLU A 93 -12.62 -5.80 -9.08
CA GLU A 93 -12.46 -4.38 -8.78
C GLU A 93 -11.21 -3.80 -9.46
N PHE A 94 -11.28 -2.56 -9.92
CA PHE A 94 -10.14 -1.81 -10.46
C PHE A 94 -10.23 -0.34 -10.10
N GLY A 95 -9.08 0.33 -10.02
CA GLY A 95 -9.00 1.76 -9.70
C GLY A 95 -9.37 2.08 -8.26
N LYS A 96 -9.37 1.07 -7.38
CA LYS A 96 -9.64 1.20 -5.95
C LYS A 96 -8.35 1.39 -5.16
N PHE A 97 -8.49 2.01 -4.00
CA PHE A 97 -7.44 2.10 -3.00
C PHE A 97 -7.92 1.42 -1.72
N PHE A 98 -7.27 0.33 -1.33
CA PHE A 98 -7.62 -0.43 -0.13
C PHE A 98 -6.71 -0.11 1.05
N LYS A 99 -7.30 -0.04 2.23
CA LYS A 99 -6.60 0.00 3.52
C LYS A 99 -7.42 -0.77 4.53
N ASP A 100 -6.75 -1.59 5.34
CA ASP A 100 -7.40 -2.44 6.36
C ASP A 100 -8.55 -3.29 5.78
N TYR A 101 -8.32 -3.89 4.60
CA TYR A 101 -9.29 -4.74 3.88
C TYR A 101 -10.56 -4.01 3.40
N ALA A 102 -10.57 -2.68 3.41
CA ALA A 102 -11.70 -1.86 2.97
C ALA A 102 -11.28 -0.80 1.94
N GLU A 103 -12.19 -0.43 1.04
CA GLU A 103 -11.98 0.71 0.14
C GLU A 103 -11.82 1.99 0.96
N CYS A 104 -10.87 2.83 0.56
CA CYS A 104 -10.61 4.13 1.17
C CYS A 104 -10.47 5.21 0.09
N HIS A 105 -10.67 6.47 0.48
CA HIS A 105 -10.51 7.60 -0.42
C HIS A 105 -9.04 7.81 -0.81
N TRP A 106 -8.80 8.17 -2.07
CA TRP A 106 -7.50 8.59 -2.60
C TRP A 106 -6.93 9.83 -1.89
#